data_AF-A0A256W3H3-F1
#
_entry.id   AF-A0A256W3H3-F1
#
_cell.length_a   1.000
_cell.length_b   1.000
_cell.length_c   1.000
_cell.angle_alpha   90.00
_cell.angle_beta   90.00
_cell.angle_gamma   90.00
#
_symmetry.space_group_name_H-M   'P 1'
#
loop_
_entity.id
_entity.type
_entity.pdbx_description
1 polymer ?
#
loop_
_entity_poly.entity_id
_entity_poly.type
_entity_poly.pdbx_seq_one_letter_code
_entity_poly.pdbx_strand_id
1 'polypeptide(L)'
;MKLFIALLLFIPFLSCSNSNPTDSNKALIPKQDSIPQIVDAIEIDTVEQIVIQYSKNELMGKLKPQKDSLFVKIERKYTNKSNIYLRKQAYDSYCKMYAAAK
;
A
#
# COMPACT_ATOMS: atom_id res chain seq x y z
N MET A 1 -2.72 39.16 -27.64
CA MET A 1 -2.24 37.78 -27.36
C MET A 1 -0.77 37.79 -26.89
N LYS A 2 -0.47 38.49 -25.78
CA LYS A 2 0.86 38.51 -25.13
C LYS A 2 0.74 38.47 -23.60
N LEU A 3 -0.41 38.01 -23.09
CA LEU A 3 -0.78 38.06 -21.67
C LEU A 3 -1.22 36.68 -21.15
N PHE A 4 -0.60 35.61 -21.65
CA PHE A 4 -0.78 34.24 -21.11
C PHE A 4 0.55 33.49 -20.93
N ILE A 5 1.68 34.09 -21.32
CA ILE A 5 3.01 33.43 -21.24
C ILE A 5 3.67 33.63 -19.85
N ALA A 6 3.12 34.52 -19.01
CA ALA A 6 3.69 34.81 -17.68
C ALA A 6 3.23 33.85 -16.56
N LEU A 7 2.21 33.01 -16.79
CA LEU A 7 1.66 32.11 -15.75
C LEU A 7 2.33 30.72 -15.72
N LEU A 8 3.17 30.40 -16.71
CA LEU A 8 3.79 29.07 -16.88
C LEU A 8 5.26 28.99 -16.39
N LEU A 9 5.75 30.02 -15.69
CA LEU A 9 7.11 30.10 -15.17
C LEU A 9 7.20 30.18 -13.64
N PHE A 10 6.12 29.88 -12.92
CA PHE A 10 6.04 30.04 -11.45
C PHE A 10 5.55 28.79 -10.71
N ILE A 11 5.98 27.58 -11.10
CA ILE A 11 5.96 26.42 -10.18
C ILE A 11 7.24 25.60 -10.35
N PRO A 12 8.36 25.96 -9.69
CA PRO A 12 9.45 25.02 -9.50
C PRO A 12 9.81 24.86 -8.02
N PHE A 13 8.89 24.48 -7.12
CA PHE A 13 9.27 24.02 -5.77
C PHE A 13 8.25 23.05 -5.18
N LEU A 14 8.42 21.77 -5.48
CA LEU A 14 8.13 20.72 -4.50
C LEU A 14 9.15 19.58 -4.70
N SER A 15 10.40 19.91 -4.41
CA SER A 15 11.45 18.92 -4.18
C SER A 15 11.26 18.36 -2.77
N CYS A 16 10.97 17.07 -2.64
CA CYS A 16 11.16 16.38 -1.36
C CYS A 16 12.65 16.03 -1.22
N SER A 17 13.31 16.68 -0.26
CA SER A 17 14.64 16.33 0.21
C SER A 17 14.59 15.25 1.28
N ASN A 18 15.17 14.10 0.94
CA ASN A 18 16.11 13.25 1.71
C ASN A 18 15.82 12.78 3.15
N SER A 19 15.88 11.45 3.37
CA SER A 19 16.89 10.84 4.27
C SER A 19 17.13 9.35 3.94
N ASN A 20 18.41 8.97 3.99
CA ASN A 20 18.98 7.64 3.72
C ASN A 20 18.61 6.58 4.80
N PRO A 21 18.83 5.27 4.53
CA PRO A 21 18.23 4.18 5.29
C PRO A 21 18.93 3.96 6.63
N THR A 22 18.13 3.68 7.67
CA THR A 22 18.64 3.16 8.94
C THR A 22 18.24 1.70 9.07
N ASP A 23 19.20 0.82 8.79
CA ASP A 23 19.18 -0.56 9.25
C ASP A 23 19.30 -0.56 10.79
N SER A 24 18.35 -1.21 11.46
CA SER A 24 18.47 -1.58 12.87
C SER A 24 17.63 -2.83 13.12
N ASN A 25 18.24 -3.99 12.87
CA ASN A 25 17.91 -5.18 13.65
C ASN A 25 18.27 -4.88 15.11
N LYS A 26 17.28 -4.52 15.92
CA LYS A 26 17.39 -4.60 17.37
C LYS A 26 16.16 -5.31 17.91
N ALA A 27 16.35 -6.59 18.21
CA ALA A 27 15.42 -7.37 19.00
C ALA A 27 15.18 -6.65 20.34
N LEU A 28 13.93 -6.28 20.57
CA LEU A 28 13.39 -5.97 21.88
C LEU A 28 12.12 -6.79 22.00
N ILE A 29 12.22 -7.93 22.68
CA ILE A 29 11.06 -8.57 23.31
C ILE A 29 10.81 -7.78 24.59
N PRO A 30 9.61 -7.23 24.83
CA PRO A 30 9.17 -6.95 26.18
C PRO A 30 8.09 -7.95 26.60
N LYS A 31 8.32 -8.48 27.80
CA LYS A 31 7.49 -9.40 28.56
C LYS A 31 6.01 -9.03 28.59
N GLN A 32 5.22 -10.09 28.59
CA GLN A 32 3.89 -10.15 29.19
C GLN A 32 4.03 -10.10 30.70
N ASP A 33 3.32 -9.19 31.38
CA ASP A 33 2.93 -9.30 32.79
C ASP A 33 1.83 -8.27 33.15
N SER A 34 0.63 -8.80 33.41
CA SER A 34 -0.37 -8.40 34.43
C SER A 34 -1.13 -7.05 34.37
N ILE A 35 -2.46 -7.18 34.43
CA ILE A 35 -3.53 -6.16 34.47
C ILE A 35 -3.71 -5.57 35.89
N PRO A 36 -4.20 -4.32 36.04
CA PRO A 36 -5.47 -4.11 36.75
C PRO A 36 -6.47 -3.25 35.94
N GLN A 37 -7.73 -3.68 35.98
CA GLN A 37 -8.95 -3.07 35.41
C GLN A 37 -9.15 -1.63 35.91
N ILE A 38 -9.79 -0.72 35.14
CA ILE A 38 -11.05 0.01 35.46
C ILE A 38 -11.68 0.56 34.16
N VAL A 39 -13.01 0.46 34.11
CA VAL A 39 -14.04 0.80 33.10
C VAL A 39 -14.07 2.25 32.60
N ASP A 40 -14.44 2.47 31.33
CA ASP A 40 -15.68 3.17 30.94
C ASP A 40 -15.91 3.08 29.42
N ALA A 41 -17.18 3.00 29.04
CA ALA A 41 -17.68 2.61 27.74
C ALA A 41 -17.15 3.50 26.59
N ILE A 42 -16.47 2.86 25.63
CA ILE A 42 -16.30 3.39 24.28
C ILE A 42 -17.04 2.41 23.36
N GLU A 43 -18.08 2.89 22.72
CA GLU A 43 -18.74 2.19 21.62
C GLU A 43 -17.77 2.22 20.43
N ILE A 44 -16.90 1.20 20.38
CA ILE A 44 -15.96 1.01 19.28
C ILE A 44 -16.78 0.37 18.16
N ASP A 45 -17.19 1.20 17.19
CA ASP A 45 -17.59 0.73 15.86
C ASP A 45 -16.46 -0.16 15.35
N THR A 46 -16.68 -1.46 15.46
CA THR A 46 -15.63 -2.47 15.29
C THR A 46 -15.45 -2.65 13.79
N VAL A 47 -14.66 -1.75 13.20
CA VAL A 47 -14.06 -1.98 11.90
C VAL A 47 -13.20 -3.23 12.05
N GLU A 48 -13.67 -4.36 11.54
CA GLU A 48 -12.87 -5.59 11.45
C GLU A 48 -11.59 -5.26 10.67
N GLN A 49 -10.52 -4.98 11.39
CA GLN A 49 -9.21 -4.80 10.79
C GLN A 49 -8.78 -6.16 10.28
N ILE A 50 -8.83 -6.32 8.95
CA ILE A 50 -8.30 -7.49 8.27
C ILE A 50 -6.78 -7.48 8.49
N VAL A 51 -6.31 -8.18 9.52
CA VAL A 51 -4.88 -8.33 9.78
C VAL A 51 -4.33 -9.31 8.73
N ILE A 52 -3.82 -8.77 7.63
CA ILE A 52 -3.15 -9.56 6.61
C ILE A 52 -1.77 -9.94 7.14
N GLN A 53 -1.60 -11.22 7.45
CA GLN A 53 -0.31 -11.78 7.85
C GLN A 53 0.53 -12.10 6.61
N TYR A 54 1.71 -11.51 6.52
CA TYR A 54 2.66 -11.74 5.43
C TYR A 54 3.82 -12.60 5.91
N SER A 55 4.22 -13.58 5.11
CA SER A 55 5.42 -14.37 5.42
C SER A 55 6.69 -13.53 5.20
N LYS A 56 7.78 -13.85 5.92
CA LYS A 56 9.09 -13.21 5.67
C LYS A 56 9.51 -13.33 4.19
N ASN A 57 9.29 -14.48 3.57
CA ASN A 57 9.64 -14.69 2.16
C ASN A 57 8.88 -13.75 1.23
N GLU A 58 7.58 -13.56 1.48
CA GLU A 58 6.72 -12.68 0.71
C GLU A 58 7.09 -11.21 0.87
N LEU A 59 7.43 -10.79 2.10
CA LEU A 59 8.00 -9.46 2.36
C LEU A 59 9.33 -9.26 1.62
N MET A 60 10.13 -10.32 1.46
CA MET A 60 11.37 -10.31 0.69
C MET A 60 11.17 -10.53 -0.82
N GLY A 61 9.93 -10.50 -1.31
CA GLY A 61 9.61 -10.67 -2.73
C GLY A 61 9.84 -12.08 -3.27
N LYS A 62 10.11 -13.08 -2.40
CA LYS A 62 10.28 -14.49 -2.77
C LYS A 62 8.92 -15.18 -2.96
N LEU A 63 8.10 -14.64 -3.86
CA LEU A 63 6.77 -15.14 -4.18
C LEU A 63 6.66 -15.52 -5.67
N LYS A 64 5.86 -16.55 -5.97
CA LYS A 64 5.56 -16.99 -7.34
C LYS A 64 4.10 -16.64 -7.64
N PRO A 65 3.81 -15.44 -8.16
CA PRO A 65 2.44 -14.94 -8.23
C PRO A 65 1.58 -15.75 -9.21
N GLN A 66 2.19 -16.49 -10.14
CA GLN A 66 1.46 -17.39 -11.04
C GLN A 66 0.88 -18.62 -10.33
N LYS A 67 1.46 -19.02 -9.19
CA LYS A 67 1.07 -20.20 -8.42
C LYS A 67 0.25 -19.85 -7.18
N ASP A 68 0.19 -18.57 -6.82
CA ASP A 68 -0.48 -18.08 -5.64
C ASP A 68 -1.91 -17.63 -5.98
N SER A 69 -2.88 -18.23 -5.29
CA SER A 69 -4.30 -17.94 -5.48
C SER A 69 -4.71 -16.52 -5.07
N LEU A 70 -3.89 -15.80 -4.30
CA LEU A 70 -4.13 -14.41 -3.92
C LEU A 70 -3.79 -13.41 -5.02
N PHE A 71 -3.12 -13.87 -6.09
CA PHE A 71 -2.73 -13.05 -7.21
C PHE A 71 -3.57 -13.37 -8.45
N VAL A 72 -3.75 -12.36 -9.30
CA VAL A 72 -4.39 -12.49 -10.61
C VAL A 72 -3.47 -11.92 -11.66
N LYS A 73 -3.53 -12.48 -12.85
CA LYS A 73 -2.89 -11.89 -14.02
C LYS A 73 -3.70 -10.68 -14.46
N ILE A 74 -3.03 -9.56 -14.67
CA ILE A 74 -3.69 -8.34 -15.14
C ILE A 74 -4.14 -8.53 -16.59
N GLU A 75 -5.39 -8.19 -16.89
CA GLU A 75 -5.93 -8.28 -18.25
C GLU A 75 -5.23 -7.31 -19.22
N ARG A 76 -5.04 -7.73 -20.48
CA ARG A 76 -4.32 -6.97 -21.51
C ARG A 76 -4.96 -5.61 -21.84
N LYS A 77 -6.27 -5.44 -21.64
CA LYS A 77 -6.92 -4.12 -21.81
C LYS A 77 -6.37 -3.05 -20.87
N TYR A 78 -5.75 -3.44 -19.76
CA TYR A 78 -5.19 -2.53 -18.76
C TYR A 78 -3.66 -2.37 -18.86
N THR A 79 -2.99 -3.17 -19.70
CA THR A 79 -1.53 -3.15 -19.79
C THR A 79 -1.02 -3.80 -21.08
N ASN A 80 0.07 -3.26 -21.63
CA ASN A 80 0.81 -3.89 -22.73
C ASN A 80 1.85 -4.92 -22.25
N LYS A 81 2.10 -5.02 -20.94
CA LYS A 81 3.09 -5.95 -20.38
C LYS A 81 2.52 -7.36 -20.29
N SER A 82 3.37 -8.36 -20.52
CA SER A 82 3.03 -9.77 -20.29
C SER A 82 3.50 -10.21 -18.89
N ASN A 83 2.86 -11.25 -18.36
CA ASN A 83 3.26 -11.94 -17.12
C ASN A 83 3.37 -11.03 -15.88
N ILE A 84 2.56 -9.97 -15.82
CA ILE A 84 2.41 -9.16 -14.62
C ILE A 84 1.16 -9.58 -13.84
N TYR A 85 1.29 -9.53 -12.51
CA TYR A 85 0.30 -10.02 -11.57
C TYR A 85 0.10 -8.98 -10.48
N LEU A 86 -1.12 -8.92 -9.94
CA LEU A 86 -1.48 -8.08 -8.81
C LEU A 86 -2.23 -8.92 -7.79
N ARG A 87 -2.25 -8.51 -6.52
CA ARG A 87 -3.18 -9.13 -5.56
C ARG A 87 -4.61 -8.90 -6.02
N LYS A 88 -5.47 -9.91 -5.85
CA LYS A 88 -6.90 -9.89 -6.18
C LYS A 88 -7.57 -8.60 -5.72
N GLN A 89 -7.52 -8.32 -4.41
CA GLN A 89 -8.15 -7.15 -3.83
C GLN A 89 -7.67 -5.82 -4.47
N ALA A 90 -6.38 -5.70 -4.71
CA ALA A 90 -5.83 -4.50 -5.33
C ALA A 90 -6.21 -4.39 -6.82
N TYR A 91 -6.31 -5.53 -7.52
CA TYR A 91 -6.77 -5.57 -8.90
C TYR A 91 -8.23 -5.18 -9.03
N ASP A 92 -9.08 -5.68 -8.14
CA ASP A 92 -10.50 -5.35 -8.11
C ASP A 92 -10.71 -3.86 -7.86
N SER A 93 -9.97 -3.27 -6.90
CA SER A 93 -9.97 -1.84 -6.65
C SER A 93 -9.46 -1.03 -7.86
N TYR A 94 -8.40 -1.49 -8.51
CA TYR A 94 -7.89 -0.88 -9.74
C TYR A 94 -8.95 -0.87 -10.84
N CYS A 95 -9.67 -1.99 -11.04
CA CYS A 95 -10.73 -2.08 -12.04
C CYS A 95 -11.87 -1.10 -11.76
N LYS A 96 -12.29 -0.95 -10.50
CA LYS A 96 -13.29 0.05 -10.09
C LYS A 96 -12.81 1.48 -10.35
N MET A 97 -11.59 1.79 -9.96
CA MET A 97 -10.96 3.10 -10.21
C MET A 97 -10.88 3.40 -11.71
N TYR A 98 -10.41 2.44 -12.51
CA TYR A 98 -10.33 2.59 -13.97
C TYR A 98 -11.72 2.82 -14.61
N ALA A 99 -12.73 2.08 -14.15
CA ALA A 99 -14.10 2.24 -14.64
C ALA A 99 -14.68 3.62 -14.29
N ALA A 100 -14.37 4.16 -13.12
CA ALA A 100 -14.82 5.48 -12.70
C ALA A 100 -14.11 6.63 -13.41
N ALA A 101 -12.87 6.41 -13.87
CA ALA A 101 -12.06 7.41 -14.58
C ALA A 101 -12.31 7.45 -16.10
N LYS A 102 -12.99 6.43 -16.63
CA LYS A 102 -13.30 6.32 -18.05
C LYS A 102 -14.60 7.03 -18.39
#